data_AF-A0A366HGV2-F1
#
_entry.id   AF-A0A366HGV2-F1
#
_cell.length_a   1.000
_cell.length_b   1.000
_cell.length_c   1.000
_cell.angle_alpha   90.00
_cell.angle_beta   90.00
_cell.angle_gamma   90.00
#
_symmetry.space_group_name_H-M   'P 1'
#
loop_
_entity.id
_entity.type
_entity.pdbx_description
1 polymer ?
#
loop_
_entity_poly.entity_id
_entity_poly.type
_entity_poly.pdbx_seq_one_letter_code
_entity_poly.pdbx_strand_id
1 'polypeptide(L)'
;MMNLKIPRWASVSRSSCWAGTTVVETLRRGSAAWCRAGMAARRRQGGQALLEGLVAMLILLMLWVGITWLARFQDMALQTSHASRFAAFSLARDRGYASIGAIRQSYFSGPGHQWKDRRGRDILAAERNEVALDITRDARLPSGAQPGGSHAAATTLRQEWRLEDAGIASAVVSVNARRPAVSSHAALNEPGAGLSGGLELAQFDSYPLPLVRHTAILLDAGHASSDVGTQVRVAQSDLAWAAAANVSYGLGAKISSAMNAVDGAWRRPQPVFDWLGPWHEIIPEHHLR
;
A
#
# COMPACT_ATOMS: atom_id res chain seq x y z
N MET A 1 -7.34 29.61 13.63
CA MET A 1 -7.61 29.41 15.07
C MET A 1 -8.89 28.60 15.21
N MET A 2 -8.77 27.29 15.49
CA MET A 2 -9.88 26.42 15.85
C MET A 2 -9.32 25.34 16.77
N ASN A 3 -9.74 25.40 18.04
CA ASN A 3 -9.29 24.53 19.14
C ASN A 3 -10.14 23.25 19.15
N LEU A 4 -9.53 22.09 18.92
CA LEU A 4 -10.19 20.80 19.12
C LEU A 4 -9.67 20.14 20.41
N LYS A 5 -10.52 20.15 21.45
CA LYS A 5 -10.32 19.51 22.76
C LYS A 5 -10.51 18.00 22.63
N ILE A 6 -9.49 17.22 22.96
CA ILE A 6 -9.56 15.75 23.09
C ILE A 6 -9.72 15.41 24.59
N PRO A 7 -10.72 14.62 25.01
CA PRO A 7 -10.84 14.22 26.41
C PRO A 7 -9.96 13.00 26.74
N ARG A 8 -9.20 13.14 27.84
CA ARG A 8 -8.42 12.08 28.51
C ARG A 8 -9.34 11.03 29.12
N TRP A 9 -9.04 9.75 28.89
CA TRP A 9 -9.62 8.64 29.64
C TRP A 9 -8.80 8.39 30.91
N ALA A 10 -9.49 8.42 32.06
CA ALA A 10 -8.93 8.19 33.38
C ALA A 10 -8.83 6.68 33.67
N SER A 11 -7.65 6.25 34.09
CA SER A 11 -7.36 4.92 34.63
C SER A 11 -7.97 4.79 36.04
N VAL A 12 -8.87 3.82 36.23
CA VAL A 12 -9.38 3.47 37.57
C VAL A 12 -8.55 2.33 38.13
N SER A 13 -7.69 2.69 39.08
CA SER A 13 -7.02 1.80 40.03
C SER A 13 -8.03 1.38 41.12
N ARG A 14 -8.07 0.10 41.50
CA ARG A 14 -8.66 -0.34 42.77
C ARG A 14 -7.67 -1.23 43.51
N SER A 15 -7.25 -0.71 44.66
CA SER A 15 -6.47 -1.37 45.69
C SER A 15 -7.33 -1.54 46.96
N SER A 16 -7.14 -2.69 47.62
CA SER A 16 -7.26 -2.93 49.08
C SER A 16 -8.68 -2.97 49.70
N CYS A 17 -9.13 -4.05 50.33
CA CYS A 17 -8.70 -4.76 51.56
C CYS A 17 -9.26 -4.19 52.89
N TRP A 18 -10.15 -4.99 53.50
CA TRP A 18 -10.36 -5.32 54.92
C TRP A 18 -11.23 -4.49 55.89
N ALA A 19 -11.79 -5.29 56.83
CA ALA A 19 -12.45 -5.03 58.12
C ALA A 19 -13.98 -4.80 58.08
N GLY A 20 -14.82 -5.44 58.90
CA GLY A 20 -14.63 -6.40 59.97
C GLY A 20 -15.98 -6.88 60.54
N THR A 21 -15.92 -8.01 61.27
CA THR A 21 -16.81 -8.63 62.27
C THR A 21 -17.91 -7.74 62.89
N THR A 22 -19.09 -8.17 63.35
CA THR A 22 -19.63 -9.42 63.92
C THR A 22 -21.15 -9.20 64.07
N VAL A 23 -22.00 -10.23 64.10
CA VAL A 23 -23.02 -10.46 65.15
C VAL A 23 -23.74 -11.78 64.85
N VAL A 24 -23.74 -12.57 65.90
CA VAL A 24 -24.24 -13.94 66.06
C VAL A 24 -25.77 -13.90 66.25
N GLU A 25 -26.41 -15.06 66.09
CA GLU A 25 -27.76 -15.33 66.60
C GLU A 25 -28.93 -14.75 65.80
N THR A 26 -29.30 -15.36 64.68
CA THR A 26 -30.71 -15.62 64.36
C THR A 26 -30.82 -16.58 63.18
N LEU A 27 -31.83 -17.46 63.23
CA LEU A 27 -32.26 -18.38 62.17
C LEU A 27 -31.49 -19.70 62.05
N ARG A 28 -31.35 -20.37 63.20
CA ARG A 28 -31.50 -21.84 63.32
C ARG A 28 -32.96 -22.26 63.02
N ARG A 29 -33.49 -21.89 61.85
CA ARG A 29 -34.77 -22.34 61.25
C ARG A 29 -34.72 -22.07 59.74
N GLY A 30 -33.95 -22.89 59.02
CA GLY A 30 -33.86 -22.78 57.55
C GLY A 30 -33.15 -23.96 56.87
N SER A 31 -32.55 -24.85 57.66
CA SER A 31 -31.78 -26.02 57.22
C SER A 31 -32.62 -27.23 56.78
N ALA A 32 -33.90 -27.02 56.44
CA ALA A 32 -34.75 -28.02 55.79
C ALA A 32 -35.35 -27.52 54.45
N ALA A 33 -34.94 -26.34 53.97
CA ALA A 33 -35.34 -25.83 52.65
C ALA A 33 -34.30 -26.14 51.55
N TRP A 34 -33.06 -26.46 51.91
CA TRP A 34 -31.96 -26.60 50.95
C TRP A 34 -31.79 -28.00 50.35
N CYS A 35 -32.50 -29.03 50.84
CA CYS A 35 -32.56 -30.33 50.19
C CYS A 35 -33.74 -30.50 49.20
N ARG A 36 -34.59 -29.48 49.01
CA ARG A 36 -35.64 -29.47 47.96
C ARG A 36 -35.43 -28.42 46.87
N ALA A 37 -34.48 -27.51 47.02
CA ALA A 37 -34.13 -26.51 46.00
C ALA A 37 -33.00 -26.96 45.05
N GLY A 38 -32.44 -28.17 45.21
CA GLY A 38 -31.42 -28.74 44.32
C GLY A 38 -31.98 -29.57 43.15
N MET A 39 -33.30 -29.79 43.07
CA MET A 39 -33.90 -30.70 42.07
C MET A 39 -34.98 -30.09 41.16
N ALA A 40 -35.22 -28.78 41.22
CA ALA A 40 -36.28 -28.16 40.39
C ALA A 40 -35.88 -26.81 39.78
N ALA A 41 -34.65 -26.72 39.28
CA ALA A 41 -34.32 -25.77 38.22
C ALA A 41 -33.72 -26.50 37.01
N ARG A 42 -34.31 -27.65 36.63
CA ARG A 42 -34.51 -27.92 35.20
C ARG A 42 -35.47 -26.84 34.68
N ARG A 43 -35.00 -25.59 34.60
CA ARG A 43 -35.62 -24.62 33.70
C ARG A 43 -35.56 -25.33 32.36
N ARG A 44 -36.73 -25.67 31.84
CA ARG A 44 -36.89 -26.26 30.52
C ARG A 44 -35.99 -25.45 29.58
N GLN A 45 -34.86 -26.01 29.18
CA GLN A 45 -34.13 -25.63 27.98
C GLN A 45 -35.04 -26.03 26.82
N GLY A 46 -36.19 -25.36 26.72
CA GLY A 46 -37.22 -25.63 25.74
C GLY A 46 -36.79 -24.96 24.46
N GLY A 47 -36.01 -25.65 23.63
CA GLY A 47 -35.70 -25.23 22.26
C GLY A 47 -34.84 -23.96 22.10
N GLN A 48 -34.53 -23.22 23.17
CA GLN A 48 -33.76 -21.96 23.07
C GLN A 48 -32.35 -22.18 22.50
N ALA A 49 -31.66 -23.24 22.90
CA ALA A 49 -30.34 -23.57 22.34
C ALA A 49 -30.39 -23.87 20.83
N LEU A 50 -31.50 -24.44 20.36
CA LEU A 50 -31.72 -24.70 18.93
C LEU A 50 -31.95 -23.39 18.17
N LEU A 51 -32.75 -22.48 18.74
CA LEU A 51 -32.96 -21.14 18.19
C LEU A 51 -31.65 -20.34 18.13
N GLU A 52 -30.89 -20.30 19.23
CA GLU A 52 -29.61 -19.61 19.32
C GLU A 52 -28.59 -20.20 18.34
N GLY A 53 -28.53 -21.53 18.21
CA GLY A 53 -27.69 -22.21 17.23
C GLY A 53 -28.07 -21.87 15.78
N LEU A 54 -29.37 -21.80 15.48
CA LEU A 54 -29.87 -21.45 14.14
C LEU A 54 -29.53 -19.99 13.79
N VAL A 55 -29.68 -19.07 14.75
CA VAL A 55 -29.29 -17.67 14.60
C VAL A 55 -27.77 -17.54 14.39
N ALA A 56 -26.97 -18.23 15.19
CA ALA A 56 -25.51 -18.22 15.03
C ALA A 56 -25.08 -18.77 13.66
N MET A 57 -25.71 -19.86 13.20
CA MET A 57 -25.42 -20.44 11.89
C MET A 57 -25.83 -19.49 10.75
N LEU A 58 -26.98 -18.82 10.87
CA LEU A 58 -27.42 -17.82 9.90
C LEU A 58 -26.40 -16.67 9.78
N ILE A 59 -25.91 -16.17 10.92
CA ILE A 59 -24.88 -15.12 10.94
C ILE A 59 -23.60 -15.60 10.27
N LEU A 60 -23.18 -16.84 10.54
CA LEU A 60 -21.95 -17.40 9.98
C LEU A 60 -22.04 -17.59 8.46
N LEU A 61 -23.20 -18.04 7.96
CA LEU A 61 -23.49 -18.11 6.52
C LEU A 61 -23.47 -16.73 5.86
N MET A 62 -24.09 -15.73 6.51
CA MET A 62 -24.10 -14.36 6.00
C MET A 62 -22.68 -13.78 5.92
N LEU A 63 -21.86 -14.04 6.95
CA LEU A 63 -20.45 -13.63 6.96
C LEU A 63 -19.66 -14.30 5.84
N TRP A 64 -19.84 -15.60 5.64
CA TRP A 64 -19.17 -16.34 4.57
C TRP A 64 -19.50 -15.78 3.19
N VAL A 65 -20.78 -15.53 2.92
CA VAL A 65 -21.23 -14.89 1.66
C VAL A 65 -20.64 -13.50 1.53
N GLY A 66 -20.66 -12.70 2.59
CA GLY A 66 -20.07 -11.35 2.60
C GLY A 66 -18.57 -11.34 2.29
N ILE A 67 -17.80 -12.25 2.88
CA ILE A 67 -16.35 -12.39 2.64
C ILE A 67 -16.08 -12.75 1.17
N THR A 68 -16.78 -13.75 0.63
CA THR A 68 -16.59 -14.16 -0.77
C THR A 68 -16.96 -13.06 -1.76
N TRP A 69 -17.97 -12.25 -1.45
CA TRP A 69 -18.35 -11.10 -2.25
C TRP A 69 -17.29 -9.99 -2.19
N LEU A 70 -16.79 -9.66 -0.98
CA LEU A 70 -15.74 -8.66 -0.79
C LEU A 70 -14.42 -9.05 -1.47
N ALA A 71 -14.03 -10.33 -1.40
CA ALA A 71 -12.81 -10.84 -2.01
C ALA A 71 -12.73 -10.55 -3.52
N ARG A 72 -13.87 -10.57 -4.22
CA ARG A 72 -13.93 -10.24 -5.66
C ARG A 72 -13.54 -8.79 -5.94
N PHE A 73 -13.98 -7.85 -5.11
CA PHE A 73 -13.60 -6.44 -5.25
C PHE A 73 -12.16 -6.18 -4.83
N GLN A 74 -11.66 -6.91 -3.83
CA GLN A 74 -10.25 -6.84 -3.45
C GLN A 74 -9.34 -7.33 -4.58
N ASP A 75 -9.70 -8.43 -5.25
CA ASP A 75 -8.97 -8.91 -6.42
C ASP A 75 -9.00 -7.89 -7.57
N MET A 76 -10.16 -7.33 -7.93
CA MET A 76 -10.21 -6.22 -8.91
C MET A 76 -9.33 -5.03 -8.52
N ALA A 77 -9.35 -4.64 -7.24
CA ALA A 77 -8.55 -3.53 -6.73
C ALA A 77 -7.04 -3.81 -6.85
N LEU A 78 -6.65 -5.06 -6.63
CA LEU A 78 -5.28 -5.54 -6.76
C LEU A 78 -4.86 -5.55 -8.24
N GLN A 79 -5.68 -6.09 -9.14
CA GLN A 79 -5.41 -6.04 -10.59
C GLN A 79 -5.29 -4.61 -11.10
N THR A 80 -6.16 -3.71 -10.66
CA THR A 80 -6.11 -2.28 -11.00
C THR A 80 -4.80 -1.62 -10.52
N SER A 81 -4.30 -2.04 -9.35
CA SER A 81 -3.03 -1.55 -8.80
C SER A 81 -1.84 -2.07 -9.61
N HIS A 82 -1.83 -3.35 -9.98
CA HIS A 82 -0.78 -3.93 -10.83
C HIS A 82 -0.78 -3.30 -12.22
N ALA A 83 -1.96 -3.10 -12.82
CA ALA A 83 -2.13 -2.42 -14.09
C ALA A 83 -1.59 -0.98 -14.06
N SER A 84 -1.92 -0.20 -13.02
CA SER A 84 -1.41 1.17 -12.87
C SER A 84 0.11 1.21 -12.75
N ARG A 85 0.69 0.33 -11.93
CA ARG A 85 2.16 0.26 -11.78
C ARG A 85 2.83 -0.13 -13.08
N PHE A 86 2.33 -1.17 -13.74
CA PHE A 86 2.84 -1.62 -15.03
C PHE A 86 2.79 -0.49 -16.07
N ALA A 87 1.67 0.24 -16.15
CA ALA A 87 1.53 1.39 -17.04
C ALA A 87 2.54 2.51 -16.71
N ALA A 88 2.72 2.84 -15.43
CA ALA A 88 3.69 3.87 -15.03
C ALA A 88 5.14 3.47 -15.35
N PHE A 89 5.52 2.21 -15.09
CA PHE A 89 6.87 1.71 -15.39
C PHE A 89 7.13 1.58 -16.89
N SER A 90 6.14 1.10 -17.67
CA SER A 90 6.27 1.01 -19.13
C SER A 90 6.35 2.39 -19.76
N LEU A 91 5.57 3.37 -19.26
CA LEU A 91 5.71 4.77 -19.66
C LEU A 91 7.07 5.34 -19.29
N ALA A 92 7.61 5.03 -18.11
CA ALA A 92 8.93 5.49 -17.72
C ALA A 92 10.02 4.96 -18.66
N ARG A 93 9.88 3.72 -19.13
CA ARG A 93 10.80 3.07 -20.07
C ARG A 93 10.64 3.51 -21.52
N ASP A 94 9.40 3.68 -21.99
CA ASP A 94 9.08 4.01 -23.38
C ASP A 94 8.13 5.22 -23.46
N ARG A 95 8.56 6.26 -24.18
CA ARG A 95 7.77 7.48 -24.41
C ARG A 95 6.50 7.25 -25.20
N GLY A 96 6.45 6.24 -26.06
CA GLY A 96 5.31 5.92 -26.89
C GLY A 96 4.29 4.98 -26.26
N TYR A 97 4.49 4.54 -25.01
CA TYR A 97 3.63 3.53 -24.42
C TYR A 97 2.22 4.07 -24.14
N ALA A 98 1.24 3.59 -24.91
CA ALA A 98 -0.18 3.97 -24.77
C ALA A 98 -1.15 2.79 -25.09
N SER A 99 -0.84 1.58 -24.62
CA SER A 99 -1.67 0.40 -24.95
C SER A 99 -2.66 0.03 -23.84
N ILE A 100 -3.83 0.65 -23.85
CA ILE A 100 -4.96 0.24 -23.00
C ILE A 100 -5.40 -1.21 -23.30
N GLY A 101 -5.32 -1.65 -24.57
CA GLY A 101 -5.69 -3.00 -24.98
C GLY A 101 -4.83 -4.07 -24.31
N ALA A 102 -3.51 -3.86 -24.26
CA ALA A 102 -2.59 -4.77 -23.58
C ALA A 102 -2.86 -4.85 -22.07
N ILE A 103 -3.22 -3.73 -21.43
CA ILE A 103 -3.58 -3.70 -20.01
C ILE A 103 -4.87 -4.48 -19.75
N ARG A 104 -5.92 -4.24 -20.56
CA ARG A 104 -7.20 -4.96 -20.45
C ARG A 104 -7.01 -6.47 -20.62
N GLN A 105 -6.18 -6.88 -21.57
CA GLN A 105 -5.91 -8.29 -21.83
C GLN A 105 -5.09 -8.94 -20.71
N SER A 106 -4.06 -8.27 -20.19
CA SER A 106 -3.14 -8.86 -19.21
C SER A 106 -3.66 -8.89 -17.78
N TYR A 107 -4.46 -7.90 -17.37
CA TYR A 107 -4.86 -7.73 -15.96
C TYR A 107 -6.35 -7.94 -15.69
N PHE A 108 -7.18 -7.83 -16.73
CA PHE A 108 -8.65 -7.89 -16.58
C PHE A 108 -9.28 -9.01 -17.43
N SER A 109 -8.46 -9.81 -18.12
CA SER A 109 -8.92 -10.90 -18.98
C SER A 109 -8.21 -12.19 -18.62
N GLY A 110 -8.92 -13.31 -18.77
CA GLY A 110 -8.40 -14.64 -18.47
C GLY A 110 -9.38 -15.48 -17.64
N PRO A 111 -9.15 -16.80 -17.58
CA PRO A 111 -10.04 -17.72 -16.88
C PRO A 111 -10.09 -17.49 -15.36
N GLY A 112 -9.09 -16.83 -14.78
CA GLY A 112 -9.04 -16.46 -13.36
C GLY A 112 -9.84 -15.22 -12.99
N HIS A 113 -10.22 -14.38 -13.97
CA HIS A 113 -10.89 -13.09 -13.75
C HIS A 113 -12.39 -13.19 -14.04
N GLN A 114 -13.08 -14.06 -13.30
CA GLN A 114 -14.52 -14.31 -13.42
C GLN A 114 -15.31 -13.51 -12.38
N TRP A 115 -15.23 -12.20 -12.47
CA TRP A 115 -15.95 -11.34 -11.54
C TRP A 115 -17.44 -11.27 -11.89
N LYS A 116 -18.23 -11.98 -11.11
CA LYS A 116 -19.69 -12.03 -11.25
C LYS A 116 -20.39 -11.29 -10.11
N ASP A 117 -21.51 -10.66 -10.43
CA ASP A 117 -22.42 -10.07 -9.47
C ASP A 117 -23.15 -11.16 -8.66
N ARG A 118 -24.04 -10.75 -7.75
CA ARG A 118 -24.87 -11.66 -6.94
C ARG A 118 -25.84 -12.48 -7.80
N ARG A 119 -26.20 -12.00 -8.99
CA ARG A 119 -27.09 -12.65 -9.97
C ARG A 119 -26.33 -13.54 -10.97
N GLY A 120 -25.01 -13.66 -10.82
CA GLY A 120 -24.15 -14.46 -11.69
C GLY A 120 -23.78 -13.79 -13.02
N ARG A 121 -24.08 -12.50 -13.21
CA ARG A 121 -23.75 -11.72 -14.42
C ARG A 121 -22.33 -11.15 -14.29
N ASP A 122 -21.61 -11.05 -15.40
CA ASP A 122 -20.27 -10.48 -15.39
C ASP A 122 -20.31 -8.98 -15.05
N ILE A 123 -19.43 -8.57 -14.14
CA ILE A 123 -19.29 -7.18 -13.68
C ILE A 123 -18.62 -6.30 -14.75
N LEU A 124 -17.78 -6.89 -15.60
CA LEU A 124 -17.10 -6.23 -16.71
C LEU A 124 -17.54 -6.86 -18.04
N ALA A 125 -17.82 -6.04 -19.06
CA ALA A 125 -18.15 -6.54 -20.40
C ALA A 125 -16.96 -7.27 -21.03
N ALA A 126 -17.20 -8.16 -22.00
CA ALA A 126 -16.15 -8.94 -22.66
C ALA A 126 -14.98 -8.09 -23.21
N GLU A 127 -15.28 -6.91 -23.76
CA GLU A 127 -14.28 -5.96 -24.30
C GLU A 127 -13.62 -5.05 -23.24
N ARG A 128 -14.10 -5.13 -21.99
CA ARG A 128 -13.59 -4.37 -20.83
C ARG A 128 -13.60 -2.85 -21.06
N ASN A 129 -14.62 -2.34 -21.74
CA ASN A 129 -14.76 -0.90 -22.03
C ASN A 129 -14.93 -0.04 -20.76
N GLU A 130 -15.27 -0.68 -19.65
CA GLU A 130 -15.33 -0.12 -18.30
C GLU A 130 -13.96 0.25 -17.71
N VAL A 131 -12.87 -0.30 -18.28
CA VAL A 131 -11.50 -0.03 -17.85
C VAL A 131 -10.92 1.11 -18.68
N ALA A 132 -10.61 2.21 -18.04
CA ALA A 132 -9.94 3.36 -18.64
C ALA A 132 -8.53 3.54 -18.06
N LEU A 133 -7.65 4.05 -18.91
CA LEU A 133 -6.28 4.42 -18.58
C LEU A 133 -6.10 5.87 -18.95
N ASP A 134 -5.71 6.68 -17.97
CA ASP A 134 -5.27 8.05 -18.16
C ASP A 134 -3.78 8.13 -17.85
N ILE A 135 -3.04 8.83 -18.71
CA ILE A 135 -1.58 8.92 -18.67
C ILE A 135 -1.17 10.37 -18.75
N THR A 136 -0.32 10.78 -17.81
CA THR A 136 0.36 12.07 -17.85
C THR A 136 1.86 11.89 -17.65
N ARG A 137 2.67 12.72 -18.32
CA ARG A 137 4.15 12.59 -18.28
C ARG A 137 4.87 13.91 -17.99
N ASP A 138 4.24 15.03 -18.29
CA ASP A 138 4.91 16.34 -18.28
C ASP A 138 4.72 17.10 -16.95
N ALA A 139 4.13 16.45 -15.95
CA ALA A 139 4.07 16.99 -14.61
C ALA A 139 5.49 17.09 -14.04
N ARG A 140 5.83 18.23 -13.44
CA ARG A 140 7.09 18.46 -12.74
C ARG A 140 6.84 18.87 -11.31
N LEU A 141 7.70 18.41 -10.40
CA LEU A 141 7.73 18.83 -9.02
C LEU A 141 8.18 20.29 -8.94
N PRO A 142 7.47 21.13 -8.17
CA PRO A 142 7.95 22.46 -7.86
C PRO A 142 9.29 22.35 -7.11
N SER A 143 10.16 23.34 -7.26
CA SER A 143 11.50 23.34 -6.65
C SER A 143 11.48 23.08 -5.14
N GLY A 144 10.47 23.59 -4.42
CA GLY A 144 10.30 23.36 -2.99
C GLY A 144 9.93 21.92 -2.59
N ALA A 145 9.40 21.11 -3.52
CA ALA A 145 9.07 19.70 -3.29
C ALA A 145 10.19 18.75 -3.75
N GLN A 146 11.22 19.25 -4.41
CA GLN A 146 12.38 18.46 -4.81
C GLN A 146 13.36 18.27 -3.64
N PRO A 147 14.25 17.25 -3.68
CA PRO A 147 15.26 17.05 -2.66
C PRO A 147 16.08 18.32 -2.37
N GLY A 148 16.18 18.68 -1.08
CA GLY A 148 16.84 19.91 -0.63
C GLY A 148 16.07 21.22 -0.91
N GLY A 149 14.84 21.12 -1.44
CA GLY A 149 13.95 22.24 -1.69
C GLY A 149 14.52 23.28 -2.66
N SER A 150 14.19 24.55 -2.40
CA SER A 150 14.59 25.70 -3.23
C SER A 150 15.97 26.27 -2.91
N HIS A 151 16.77 25.59 -2.08
CA HIS A 151 18.12 26.08 -1.74
C HIS A 151 19.03 26.04 -2.98
N ALA A 152 19.83 27.10 -3.20
CA ALA A 152 20.68 27.21 -4.38
C ALA A 152 21.67 26.04 -4.49
N ALA A 153 22.38 25.74 -3.40
CA ALA A 153 23.28 24.58 -3.33
C ALA A 153 22.57 23.25 -3.64
N ALA A 154 21.33 23.07 -3.17
CA ALA A 154 20.56 21.86 -3.46
C ALA A 154 20.18 21.77 -4.94
N THR A 155 19.87 22.90 -5.58
CA THR A 155 19.58 22.96 -7.01
C THR A 155 20.80 22.58 -7.83
N THR A 156 21.97 23.14 -7.50
CA THR A 156 23.25 22.79 -8.14
C THR A 156 23.57 21.30 -7.97
N LEU A 157 23.48 20.75 -6.76
CA LEU A 157 23.71 19.32 -6.52
C LEU A 157 22.71 18.44 -7.28
N ARG A 158 21.43 18.81 -7.33
CA ARG A 158 20.42 18.08 -8.11
C ARG A 158 20.77 18.04 -9.60
N GLN A 159 21.32 19.12 -10.14
CA GLN A 159 21.75 19.21 -11.54
C GLN A 159 23.02 18.39 -11.80
N GLU A 160 24.05 18.56 -10.97
CA GLU A 160 25.32 17.83 -11.09
C GLU A 160 25.12 16.32 -10.98
N TRP A 161 24.27 15.86 -10.05
CA TRP A 161 23.97 14.44 -9.87
C TRP A 161 22.84 13.93 -10.77
N ARG A 162 22.23 14.82 -11.58
CA ARG A 162 21.01 14.56 -12.37
C ARG A 162 19.89 13.90 -11.56
N LEU A 163 19.75 14.33 -10.31
CA LEU A 163 18.62 13.99 -9.43
C LEU A 163 17.46 14.99 -9.59
N GLU A 164 17.68 16.09 -10.31
CA GLU A 164 16.62 17.02 -10.65
C GLU A 164 15.49 16.30 -11.38
N ASP A 165 14.26 16.64 -11.02
CA ASP A 165 13.08 16.08 -11.65
C ASP A 165 13.04 16.46 -13.15
N ALA A 166 13.17 15.44 -14.00
CA ALA A 166 13.05 15.57 -15.45
C ALA A 166 11.59 15.42 -15.94
N GLY A 167 10.68 14.96 -15.06
CA GLY A 167 9.26 14.75 -15.31
C GLY A 167 8.70 13.61 -14.45
N ILE A 168 7.38 13.60 -14.28
CA ILE A 168 6.65 12.55 -13.55
C ILE A 168 5.79 11.79 -14.54
N ALA A 169 6.05 10.50 -14.69
CA ALA A 169 5.14 9.57 -15.33
C ALA A 169 4.04 9.16 -14.34
N SER A 170 2.80 9.56 -14.62
CA SER A 170 1.62 9.15 -13.87
C SER A 170 0.70 8.32 -14.76
N ALA A 171 0.26 7.18 -14.21
CA ALA A 171 -0.74 6.32 -14.81
C ALA A 171 -1.90 6.10 -13.84
N VAL A 172 -3.09 6.49 -14.28
CA VAL A 172 -4.34 6.29 -13.57
C VAL A 172 -5.12 5.21 -14.29
N VAL A 173 -5.43 4.12 -13.59
CA VAL A 173 -6.34 3.08 -14.09
C VAL A 173 -7.63 3.16 -13.30
N SER A 174 -8.74 3.30 -14.01
CA SER A 174 -10.08 3.31 -13.44
C SER A 174 -10.92 2.18 -13.98
N VAL A 175 -11.65 1.50 -13.10
CA VAL A 175 -12.61 0.45 -13.43
C VAL A 175 -13.97 0.87 -12.93
N ASN A 176 -14.92 1.02 -13.85
CA ASN A 176 -16.30 1.38 -13.53
C ASN A 176 -17.23 0.20 -13.78
N ALA A 177 -17.60 -0.54 -12.72
CA ALA A 177 -18.48 -1.69 -12.82
C ALA A 177 -19.74 -1.39 -13.67
N ARG A 178 -20.11 -2.32 -14.55
CA ARG A 178 -21.26 -2.16 -15.44
C ARG A 178 -22.53 -2.00 -14.62
N ARG A 179 -23.28 -0.91 -14.84
CA ARG A 179 -24.63 -0.79 -14.29
C ARG A 179 -25.52 -1.83 -14.96
N PRO A 180 -26.22 -2.70 -14.22
CA PRO A 180 -27.29 -3.47 -14.82
C PRO A 180 -28.32 -2.47 -15.36
N ALA A 181 -28.67 -2.58 -16.64
CA ALA A 181 -29.79 -1.85 -17.18
C ALA A 181 -31.04 -2.27 -16.39
N VAL A 182 -31.48 -1.42 -15.46
CA VAL A 182 -32.77 -1.60 -14.80
C VAL A 182 -33.79 -1.19 -15.85
N SER A 183 -34.19 -2.13 -16.70
CA SER A 183 -35.38 -1.96 -17.51
C SER A 183 -36.57 -1.86 -16.56
N SER A 184 -37.07 -0.63 -16.38
CA SER A 184 -38.22 -0.25 -15.57
C SER A 184 -39.53 -0.99 -15.94
N HIS A 185 -39.51 -1.83 -16.98
CA HIS A 185 -40.63 -2.65 -17.42
C HIS A 185 -40.51 -4.16 -17.08
N ALA A 186 -39.37 -4.65 -16.58
CA ALA A 186 -39.16 -6.08 -16.31
C ALA A 186 -39.47 -6.49 -14.85
N ALA A 187 -39.73 -5.54 -13.96
CA ALA A 187 -39.95 -5.81 -12.54
C ALA A 187 -41.28 -6.54 -12.22
N LEU A 188 -42.16 -6.73 -13.21
CA LEU A 188 -43.46 -7.37 -13.00
C LEU A 188 -43.51 -8.87 -13.40
N ASN A 189 -42.50 -9.40 -14.09
CA ASN A 189 -42.58 -10.75 -14.68
C ASN A 189 -41.40 -11.68 -14.34
N GLU A 190 -40.58 -11.38 -13.31
CA GLU A 190 -39.60 -12.34 -12.80
C GLU A 190 -40.27 -13.33 -11.83
N PRO A 191 -40.39 -14.63 -12.18
CA PRO A 191 -41.01 -15.65 -11.34
C PRO A 191 -40.02 -16.02 -10.22
N GLY A 192 -40.02 -15.20 -9.18
CA GLY A 192 -39.11 -15.29 -8.04
C GLY A 192 -39.24 -14.13 -7.05
N ALA A 193 -39.99 -13.08 -7.39
CA ALA A 193 -40.29 -11.93 -6.53
C ALA A 193 -41.25 -12.24 -5.35
N GLY A 194 -41.35 -13.50 -4.92
CA GLY A 194 -42.32 -13.98 -3.94
C GLY A 194 -41.91 -13.86 -2.46
N LEU A 195 -40.71 -13.34 -2.15
CA LEU A 195 -40.24 -13.21 -0.75
C LEU A 195 -39.52 -11.87 -0.47
N SER A 196 -39.67 -10.86 -1.34
CA SER A 196 -38.94 -9.59 -1.27
C SER A 196 -39.70 -8.50 -0.50
N GLY A 197 -40.28 -8.84 0.65
CA GLY A 197 -40.86 -7.85 1.56
C GLY A 197 -39.80 -7.35 2.55
N GLY A 198 -39.13 -6.23 2.24
CA GLY A 198 -38.41 -5.41 3.23
C GLY A 198 -36.87 -5.39 3.20
N LEU A 199 -36.22 -6.24 2.39
CA LEU A 199 -34.78 -6.17 2.14
C LEU A 199 -34.55 -6.05 0.63
N GLU A 200 -34.63 -4.83 0.10
CA GLU A 200 -34.33 -4.55 -1.31
C GLU A 200 -32.84 -4.80 -1.59
N LEU A 201 -32.46 -6.06 -1.80
CA LEU A 201 -31.09 -6.43 -2.16
C LEU A 201 -30.70 -5.96 -3.57
N ALA A 202 -31.68 -5.49 -4.37
CA ALA A 202 -31.46 -4.92 -5.69
C ALA A 202 -30.65 -3.61 -5.65
N GLN A 203 -30.69 -2.87 -4.54
CA GLN A 203 -29.89 -1.65 -4.37
C GLN A 203 -28.37 -1.94 -4.42
N PHE A 204 -27.94 -3.09 -3.88
CA PHE A 204 -26.54 -3.53 -3.93
C PHE A 204 -26.07 -3.89 -5.34
N ASP A 205 -27.00 -4.22 -6.24
CA ASP A 205 -26.70 -4.50 -7.64
C ASP A 205 -26.57 -3.20 -8.47
N SER A 206 -27.06 -2.07 -7.94
CA SER A 206 -27.13 -0.78 -8.66
C SER A 206 -26.04 0.23 -8.29
N TYR A 207 -25.30 -0.02 -7.20
CA TYR A 207 -24.30 0.92 -6.70
C TYR A 207 -23.01 0.84 -7.52
N PRO A 208 -22.63 1.90 -8.28
CA PRO A 208 -21.35 1.90 -8.97
C PRO A 208 -20.23 2.01 -7.93
N LEU A 209 -19.36 1.00 -7.86
CA LEU A 209 -18.07 1.14 -7.20
C LEU A 209 -17.02 1.51 -8.26
N PRO A 210 -16.65 2.80 -8.41
CA PRO A 210 -15.49 3.17 -9.19
C PRO A 210 -14.23 2.75 -8.44
N LEU A 211 -13.42 1.87 -9.04
CA LEU A 211 -12.08 1.57 -8.53
C LEU A 211 -11.07 2.40 -9.29
N VAL A 212 -10.38 3.31 -8.61
CA VAL A 212 -9.33 4.14 -9.20
C VAL A 212 -8.00 3.83 -8.50
N ARG A 213 -6.96 3.60 -9.30
CA ARG A 213 -5.58 3.47 -8.82
C ARG A 213 -4.67 4.39 -9.61
N HIS A 214 -3.77 5.04 -8.87
CA HIS A 214 -2.85 6.03 -9.38
C HIS A 214 -1.44 5.63 -8.94
N THR A 215 -0.52 5.60 -9.89
CA THR A 215 0.91 5.40 -9.65
C THR A 215 1.67 6.50 -10.37
N ALA A 216 2.58 7.15 -9.66
CA ALA A 216 3.44 8.19 -10.19
C ALA A 216 4.91 7.80 -9.95
N ILE A 217 5.75 7.99 -10.97
CA ILE A 217 7.17 7.64 -10.97
C ILE A 217 7.95 8.83 -11.52
N LEU A 218 9.02 9.21 -10.82
CA LEU A 218 9.99 10.18 -11.31
C LEU A 218 10.76 9.58 -12.50
N LEU A 219 10.81 10.34 -13.58
CA LEU A 219 11.52 9.96 -14.80
C LEU A 219 12.98 10.37 -14.69
N ASP A 220 13.88 9.46 -15.04
CA ASP A 220 15.32 9.67 -15.21
C ASP A 220 16.09 10.24 -13.99
N ALA A 221 15.41 10.57 -12.90
CA ALA A 221 16.00 11.15 -11.69
C ALA A 221 16.98 10.18 -11.04
N GLY A 222 18.28 10.48 -11.16
CA GLY A 222 19.37 9.64 -10.66
C GLY A 222 19.61 8.37 -11.47
N HIS A 223 18.96 8.18 -12.62
CA HIS A 223 19.19 7.00 -13.44
C HIS A 223 20.64 6.98 -13.97
N ALA A 224 21.28 5.81 -13.86
CA ALA A 224 22.59 5.54 -14.38
C ALA A 224 22.59 4.17 -15.07
N SER A 225 23.14 4.11 -16.28
CA SER A 225 23.24 2.88 -17.07
C SER A 225 24.47 2.04 -16.74
N SER A 226 25.35 2.54 -15.86
CA SER A 226 26.58 1.88 -15.42
C SER A 226 27.11 2.51 -14.14
N ASP A 227 27.80 1.72 -13.32
CA ASP A 227 28.45 2.19 -12.10
C ASP A 227 29.56 3.20 -12.38
N VAL A 228 30.33 2.97 -13.46
CA VAL A 228 31.34 3.90 -13.96
C VAL A 228 30.72 5.27 -14.27
N GLY A 229 29.55 5.28 -14.93
CA GLY A 229 28.84 6.53 -15.22
C GLY A 229 28.39 7.28 -13.95
N THR A 230 28.00 6.55 -12.90
CA THR A 230 27.68 7.13 -11.59
C THR A 230 28.92 7.70 -10.93
N GLN A 231 30.04 6.97 -10.92
CA GLN A 231 31.29 7.43 -10.32
C GLN A 231 31.81 8.69 -11.01
N VAL A 232 31.82 8.72 -12.34
CA VAL A 232 32.22 9.92 -13.10
C VAL A 232 31.34 11.11 -12.72
N ARG A 233 30.02 10.91 -12.61
CA ARG A 233 29.08 11.97 -12.22
C ARG A 233 29.36 12.50 -10.80
N VAL A 234 29.61 11.61 -9.85
CA VAL A 234 29.94 11.99 -8.46
C VAL A 234 31.31 12.68 -8.41
N ALA A 235 32.31 12.19 -9.13
CA ALA A 235 33.65 12.75 -9.19
C ALA A 235 33.67 14.17 -9.78
N GLN A 236 32.81 14.44 -10.76
CA GLN A 236 32.71 15.72 -11.47
C GLN A 236 31.83 16.75 -10.77
N SER A 237 31.16 16.37 -9.68
CA SER A 237 30.31 17.29 -8.92
C SER A 237 31.18 18.27 -8.15
N ASP A 238 31.31 19.49 -8.68
CA ASP A 238 32.13 20.55 -8.12
C ASP A 238 31.72 20.91 -6.69
N LEU A 239 30.42 21.09 -6.48
CA LEU A 239 29.89 21.49 -5.18
C LEU A 239 29.97 20.35 -4.15
N ALA A 240 29.88 19.10 -4.57
CA ALA A 240 29.96 17.97 -3.63
C ALA A 240 31.40 17.62 -3.26
N TRP A 241 32.22 17.28 -4.26
CA TRP A 241 33.50 16.60 -4.02
C TRP A 241 34.64 17.08 -4.90
N ALA A 242 34.40 17.44 -6.17
CA ALA A 242 35.48 17.69 -7.13
C ALA A 242 36.38 18.84 -6.68
N ALA A 243 35.82 19.94 -6.15
CA ALA A 243 36.61 21.06 -5.64
C ALA A 243 37.52 20.65 -4.47
N ALA A 244 36.97 19.95 -3.48
CA ALA A 244 37.73 19.47 -2.32
C ALA A 244 38.78 18.41 -2.69
N ALA A 245 38.43 17.52 -3.62
CA ALA A 245 39.33 16.51 -4.16
C ALA A 245 40.50 17.17 -4.90
N ASN A 246 40.24 18.14 -5.78
CA ASN A 246 41.27 18.87 -6.53
C ASN A 246 42.26 19.60 -5.62
N VAL A 247 41.79 20.23 -4.53
CA VAL A 247 42.67 20.84 -3.52
C VAL A 247 43.54 19.77 -2.84
N SER A 248 42.94 18.65 -2.46
CA SER A 248 43.65 17.52 -1.81
C SER A 248 44.69 16.90 -2.74
N TYR A 249 44.35 16.70 -4.01
CA TYR A 249 45.27 16.20 -5.05
C TYR A 249 46.42 17.17 -5.30
N GLY A 250 46.14 18.46 -5.40
CA GLY A 250 47.18 19.47 -5.57
C GLY A 250 48.17 19.49 -4.40
N LEU A 251 47.69 19.32 -3.17
CA LEU A 251 48.55 19.19 -1.99
C LEU A 251 49.31 17.87 -1.98
N GLY A 252 48.64 16.76 -2.26
CA GLY A 252 49.24 15.43 -2.30
C GLY A 252 50.32 15.30 -3.38
N ALA A 253 50.12 15.89 -4.56
CA ALA A 253 51.12 15.93 -5.63
C ALA A 253 52.37 16.70 -5.21
N LYS A 254 52.21 17.83 -4.51
CA LYS A 254 53.35 18.59 -3.95
C LYS A 254 54.13 17.77 -2.92
N ILE A 255 53.42 17.13 -1.98
CA ILE A 255 54.05 16.28 -0.95
C ILE A 255 54.76 15.09 -1.59
N SER A 256 54.10 14.39 -2.54
CA SER A 256 54.70 13.27 -3.26
C SER A 256 55.96 13.70 -4.00
N SER A 257 55.93 14.84 -4.71
CA SER A 257 57.13 15.32 -5.41
C SER A 257 58.33 15.55 -4.49
N ALA A 258 58.09 16.04 -3.26
CA ALA A 258 59.14 16.29 -2.28
C ALA A 258 59.60 15.01 -1.56
N MET A 259 58.67 14.09 -1.28
CA MET A 259 58.93 12.90 -0.45
C MET A 259 59.27 11.65 -1.25
N ASN A 260 59.07 11.62 -2.58
CA ASN A 260 59.33 10.43 -3.41
C ASN A 260 60.74 9.85 -3.22
N ALA A 261 61.75 10.71 -3.09
CA ALA A 261 63.13 10.26 -2.85
C ALA A 261 63.30 9.62 -1.46
N VAL A 262 62.61 10.17 -0.45
CA VAL A 262 62.60 9.64 0.91
C VAL A 262 61.83 8.33 0.93
N ASP A 263 60.57 8.32 0.49
CA ASP A 263 59.69 7.14 0.48
C ASP A 263 60.26 5.98 -0.34
N GLY A 264 60.97 6.27 -1.43
CA GLY A 264 61.65 5.29 -2.27
C GLY A 264 62.71 4.49 -1.49
N ALA A 265 63.45 5.12 -0.58
CA ALA A 265 64.43 4.44 0.26
C ALA A 265 63.79 3.41 1.21
N TRP A 266 62.51 3.63 1.57
CA TRP A 266 61.74 2.75 2.45
C TRP A 266 60.80 1.81 1.70
N ARG A 267 60.83 1.82 0.35
CA ARG A 267 59.92 1.04 -0.52
C ARG A 267 58.44 1.28 -0.21
N ARG A 268 58.07 2.49 0.23
CA ARG A 268 56.65 2.82 0.41
C ARG A 268 55.94 2.93 -0.96
N PRO A 269 54.70 2.43 -1.08
CA PRO A 269 53.91 2.62 -2.29
C PRO A 269 53.59 4.11 -2.49
N GLN A 270 53.50 4.54 -3.75
CA GLN A 270 53.11 5.91 -4.07
C GLN A 270 51.66 6.18 -3.65
N PRO A 271 51.33 7.44 -3.30
CA PRO A 271 49.96 7.81 -2.98
C PRO A 271 49.04 7.60 -4.19
N VAL A 272 47.88 6.97 -3.94
CA VAL A 272 46.83 6.77 -4.94
C VAL A 272 45.85 7.93 -4.83
N PHE A 273 45.59 8.60 -5.95
CA PHE A 273 44.65 9.73 -6.02
C PHE A 273 43.26 9.32 -6.53
N ASP A 274 43.08 8.06 -6.92
CA ASP A 274 41.76 7.55 -7.23
C ASP A 274 41.03 7.11 -5.94
N TRP A 275 40.13 7.96 -5.43
CA TRP A 275 39.34 7.65 -4.23
C TRP A 275 38.02 6.94 -4.53
N LEU A 276 37.59 6.89 -5.80
CA LEU A 276 36.33 6.27 -6.23
C LEU A 276 36.53 4.85 -6.76
N GLY A 277 37.64 4.58 -7.43
CA GLY A 277 37.99 3.26 -7.97
C GLY A 277 37.87 2.11 -6.97
N PRO A 278 38.33 2.24 -5.70
CA PRO A 278 38.18 1.19 -4.70
C PRO A 278 36.73 0.79 -4.40
N TRP A 279 35.76 1.67 -4.69
CA TRP A 279 34.33 1.40 -4.47
C TRP A 279 33.66 0.68 -5.66
N HIS A 280 34.36 0.57 -6.80
CA HIS A 280 33.82 -0.07 -8.02
C HIS A 280 33.52 -1.56 -7.84
N GLU A 281 34.31 -2.25 -7.00
CA GLU A 281 34.24 -3.71 -6.84
C GLU A 281 33.45 -4.17 -5.60
N ILE A 282 32.89 -3.24 -4.81
CA ILE A 282 32.09 -3.57 -3.63
C ILE A 282 30.61 -3.72 -4.02
N ILE A 283 30.35 -4.43 -5.12
CA ILE A 283 29.01 -4.91 -5.46
C ILE A 283 29.00 -6.39 -5.08
N PRO A 284 28.11 -6.83 -4.16
CA PRO A 284 28.01 -8.23 -3.82
C PRO A 284 27.83 -9.10 -5.07
N GLU A 285 28.65 -10.14 -5.24
CA GLU A 285 28.71 -10.96 -6.47
C GLU A 285 27.36 -11.51 -6.95
N HIS A 286 26.38 -11.63 -6.05
CA HIS A 286 25.03 -12.10 -6.38
C HIS A 286 24.20 -11.11 -7.22
N HIS A 287 24.64 -9.86 -7.37
CA HIS A 287 23.99 -8.85 -8.22
C HIS A 287 24.62 -8.72 -9.63
N LEU A 288 25.69 -9.47 -9.93
CA LEU A 288 26.43 -9.41 -11.19
C LEU A 288 26.08 -10.55 -12.18
N ARG A 289 24.98 -11.28 -11.95
CA ARG A 289 24.52 -12.39 -12.82
C ARG A 289 23.30 -12.04 -13.65
#